data_AF-A0A0M3KEJ5-F1
#
_entry.id   AF-A0A0M3KEJ5-F1
#
_cell.length_a   1.000
_cell.length_b   1.000
_cell.length_c   1.000
_cell.angle_alpha   90.00
_cell.angle_beta   90.00
_cell.angle_gamma   90.00
#
_symmetry.space_group_name_H-M   'P 1'
#
loop_
_entity.id
_entity.type
_entity.pdbx_description
1 polymer ?
#
loop_
_entity_poly.entity_id
_entity_poly.type
_entity_poly.pdbx_seq_one_letter_code
_entity_poly.pdbx_strand_id
1 'polypeptide(L)'
;LHVKAFIGYPESTHLHVFELTRALPRFSMFALCNDTAPAPEGNAVFTINERPPRLASWINENFLLCDEVGCEEDCTLSVRFYSMRSAGMLFIEMDNSGKVTVRNDDMELVGNVIQAIAEYFHITNITTIASFPKAMKAFSELTEKLNEMFALRDQLAAAVAERANSVKEMLVRAEDARIIGQIQMMRKYYVKLQTLNQALVTDQMVRCNNHEQLLKTLRELNKTIEKGARLRVGDPASKVIAACRSAIAEENFDMLPKIILFGV
;
A
#
# COMPACT_ATOMS: atom_id res chain seq x y z
N LEU A 1 -15.77 -23.01 8.32
CA LEU A 1 -15.98 -24.17 7.42
C LEU A 1 -17.18 -24.96 7.91
N HIS A 2 -18.22 -25.06 7.08
CA HIS A 2 -19.34 -25.97 7.32
C HIS A 2 -19.14 -27.18 6.42
N VAL A 3 -18.81 -28.32 7.03
CA VAL A 3 -18.51 -29.57 6.35
C VAL A 3 -19.73 -30.46 6.46
N LYS A 4 -20.23 -30.94 5.32
CA LYS A 4 -21.25 -32.00 5.26
C LYS A 4 -20.60 -33.25 4.66
N ALA A 5 -20.30 -34.22 5.51
CA ALA A 5 -19.64 -35.46 5.12
C ALA A 5 -20.69 -36.53 4.88
N PHE A 6 -20.68 -37.13 3.68
CA PHE A 6 -21.50 -38.29 3.38
C PHE A 6 -20.75 -39.54 3.76
N ILE A 7 -21.35 -40.34 4.64
CA ILE A 7 -20.73 -41.55 5.20
C ILE A 7 -21.63 -42.74 4.87
N GLY A 8 -21.05 -43.77 4.26
CA GLY A 8 -21.73 -45.03 3.97
C GLY A 8 -20.79 -46.03 3.30
N TYR A 9 -21.28 -47.24 3.11
CA TYR A 9 -20.54 -48.32 2.45
C TYR A 9 -20.42 -48.07 0.94
N PRO A 10 -19.38 -48.61 0.27
CA PRO A 10 -19.11 -48.36 -1.16
C PRO A 10 -20.29 -48.63 -2.10
N GLU A 11 -21.16 -49.59 -1.77
CA GLU A 11 -22.33 -49.96 -2.58
C GLU A 11 -23.67 -49.47 -2.01
N SER A 12 -23.65 -48.57 -1.02
CA SER A 12 -24.89 -48.09 -0.39
C SER A 12 -25.59 -47.04 -1.26
N THR A 13 -26.90 -47.20 -1.47
CA THR A 13 -27.76 -46.21 -2.14
C THR A 13 -28.23 -45.08 -1.21
N HIS A 14 -28.14 -45.30 0.11
CA HIS A 14 -28.46 -44.31 1.14
C HIS A 14 -27.21 -44.02 1.97
N LEU A 15 -26.82 -42.75 2.03
CA LEU A 15 -25.68 -42.27 2.82
C LEU A 15 -26.17 -41.43 3.99
N HIS A 16 -25.48 -41.52 5.12
CA HIS A 16 -25.72 -40.63 6.25
C HIS A 16 -24.97 -39.32 6.02
N VAL A 17 -25.63 -38.20 6.31
CA VAL A 17 -25.01 -36.87 6.25
C VAL A 17 -24.61 -36.45 7.66
N PHE A 18 -23.31 -36.32 7.89
CA PHE A 18 -22.76 -35.74 9.10
C PHE A 18 -22.43 -34.28 8.86
N GLU A 19 -22.92 -33.42 9.74
CA GLU A 19 -22.66 -31.99 9.70
C GLU A 19 -21.63 -31.63 10.77
N LEU A 20 -20.55 -30.98 10.37
CA LEU A 20 -19.48 -30.51 11.24
C LEU A 20 -19.19 -29.05 10.93
N THR A 21 -19.09 -28.21 11.96
CA THR A 21 -18.59 -26.83 11.80
C THR A 21 -17.23 -26.69 12.45
N ARG A 22 -16.25 -26.20 11.68
CA ARG A 22 -14.90 -25.88 12.16
C ARG A 22 -14.54 -24.46 11.77
N ALA A 23 -14.00 -23.69 12.71
CA ALA A 23 -13.41 -22.38 12.44
C ALA A 23 -11.96 -22.57 11.99
N LEU A 24 -11.55 -21.85 10.95
CA LEU A 24 -10.14 -21.73 10.60
C LEU A 24 -9.59 -20.45 11.25
N PRO A 25 -8.47 -20.52 11.98
CA PRO A 25 -7.84 -19.34 12.55
C PRO A 25 -7.40 -18.34 11.47
N ARG A 26 -7.27 -17.06 11.85
CA ARG A 26 -6.91 -15.97 10.94
C ARG A 26 -5.58 -16.19 10.22
N PHE A 27 -4.61 -16.83 10.89
CA PHE A 27 -3.27 -17.10 10.36
C PHE A 27 -3.06 -18.58 10.01
N SER A 28 -4.09 -19.27 9.50
CA SER A 28 -4.04 -20.70 9.16
C SER A 28 -3.03 -21.08 8.06
N MET A 29 -2.54 -20.12 7.28
CA MET A 29 -1.60 -20.34 6.17
C MET A 29 -0.12 -20.26 6.60
N PHE A 30 0.13 -20.22 7.90
CA PHE A 30 1.46 -20.14 8.49
C PHE A 30 1.79 -21.46 9.17
N ALA A 31 2.85 -22.11 8.71
CA ALA A 31 3.37 -23.33 9.32
C ALA A 31 4.53 -22.97 10.25
N LEU A 32 4.60 -23.59 11.42
CA LEU A 32 5.73 -23.44 12.33
C LEU A 32 7.02 -23.93 11.66
N CYS A 33 8.12 -23.20 11.81
CA CYS A 33 9.40 -23.51 11.20
C CYS A 33 10.52 -23.58 12.24
N ASN A 34 11.51 -24.45 11.96
CA ASN A 34 12.68 -24.65 12.81
C ASN A 34 13.64 -23.46 12.75
N ASP A 35 14.60 -23.44 13.69
CA ASP A 35 15.43 -22.28 14.00
C ASP A 35 16.46 -21.84 12.96
N THR A 36 16.58 -22.58 11.86
CA THR A 36 17.56 -22.31 10.79
C THR A 36 17.01 -21.42 9.67
N ALA A 37 15.81 -20.87 9.83
CA ALA A 37 15.18 -20.03 8.81
C ALA A 37 15.90 -18.68 8.64
N PRO A 38 16.10 -18.19 7.40
CA PRO A 38 16.70 -16.87 7.16
C PRO A 38 15.78 -15.76 7.69
N ALA A 39 16.37 -14.83 8.44
CA ALA A 39 15.63 -13.70 8.98
C ALA A 39 15.23 -12.72 7.86
N PRO A 40 13.96 -12.28 7.81
CA PRO A 40 13.54 -11.23 6.90
C PRO A 40 14.17 -9.88 7.28
N GLU A 41 14.33 -9.00 6.29
CA GLU A 41 14.92 -7.67 6.48
C GLU A 41 13.92 -6.69 7.09
N GLY A 42 12.65 -6.84 6.75
CA GLY A 42 11.57 -6.00 7.25
C GLY A 42 11.23 -6.30 8.71
N ASN A 43 11.08 -5.26 9.52
CA ASN A 43 10.62 -5.38 10.90
C ASN A 43 9.71 -4.24 11.34
N ALA A 44 8.90 -4.52 12.36
CA ALA A 44 8.16 -3.52 13.12
C ALA A 44 8.30 -3.84 14.61
N VAL A 45 8.57 -2.80 15.40
CA VAL A 45 8.79 -2.88 16.83
C VAL A 45 7.77 -2.00 17.53
N PHE A 46 7.14 -2.56 18.55
CA PHE A 46 6.17 -1.87 19.39
C PHE A 46 6.20 -2.44 20.81
N THR A 47 5.57 -1.75 21.75
CA THR A 47 5.51 -2.16 23.15
C THR A 47 4.07 -2.38 23.56
N ILE A 48 3.84 -3.45 24.32
CA ILE A 48 2.55 -3.80 24.91
C ILE A 48 2.72 -4.03 26.41
N ASN A 49 1.68 -3.71 27.18
CA ASN A 49 1.68 -3.94 28.64
C ASN A 49 1.18 -5.36 28.96
N GLU A 50 1.78 -6.37 28.34
CA GLU A 50 1.40 -7.77 28.49
C GLU A 50 2.62 -8.66 28.70
N ARG A 51 2.40 -9.88 29.18
CA ARG A 51 3.48 -10.85 29.44
C ARG A 51 3.66 -11.82 28.28
N PRO A 52 4.88 -12.31 28.01
CA PRO A 52 5.15 -13.26 26.93
C PRO A 52 4.26 -14.52 26.90
N PRO A 53 3.87 -15.14 28.04
CA PRO A 53 2.92 -16.25 28.04
C PRO A 53 1.52 -15.90 27.51
N ARG A 54 1.07 -14.65 27.67
CA ARG A 54 -0.20 -14.17 27.10
C ARG A 54 -0.12 -14.07 25.59
N LEU A 55 1.01 -13.61 25.06
CA LEU A 55 1.24 -13.58 23.61
C LEU A 55 1.35 -15.00 23.05
N ALA A 56 2.00 -15.94 23.76
CA ALA A 56 2.01 -17.35 23.38
C ALA A 56 0.59 -17.95 23.31
N SER A 57 -0.27 -17.62 24.28
CA SER A 57 -1.68 -18.03 24.26
C SER A 57 -2.41 -17.49 23.03
N TRP A 58 -2.19 -16.21 22.68
CA TRP A 58 -2.73 -15.62 21.45
C TRP A 58 -2.27 -16.36 20.19
N ILE A 59 -0.97 -16.71 20.13
CA ILE A 59 -0.42 -17.48 19.00
C ILE A 59 -1.13 -18.85 18.90
N ASN A 60 -1.30 -19.55 20.01
CA ASN A 60 -1.96 -20.87 20.05
C ASN A 60 -3.41 -20.83 19.55
N GLU A 61 -4.14 -19.73 19.79
CA GLU A 61 -5.53 -19.57 19.32
C GLU A 61 -5.64 -19.12 17.86
N ASN A 62 -4.64 -18.37 17.35
CA ASN A 62 -4.72 -17.69 16.06
C ASN A 62 -3.92 -18.37 14.93
N PHE A 63 -3.08 -19.35 15.25
CA PHE A 63 -2.28 -20.13 14.32
C PHE A 63 -2.66 -21.62 14.36
N LEU A 64 -2.38 -22.35 13.28
CA LEU A 64 -2.53 -23.80 13.25
C LEU A 64 -1.20 -24.44 13.66
N LEU A 65 -1.11 -24.85 14.92
CA LEU A 65 0.09 -25.45 15.48
C LEU A 65 -0.11 -26.96 15.70
N CYS A 66 0.96 -27.74 15.53
CA CYS A 66 0.97 -29.15 15.90
C CYS A 66 1.16 -29.34 17.42
N ASP A 67 2.04 -28.52 18.01
CA ASP A 67 2.34 -28.49 19.44
C ASP A 67 2.14 -27.05 19.96
N GLU A 68 1.66 -26.91 21.20
CA GLU A 68 1.48 -25.60 21.82
C GLU A 68 2.82 -24.88 22.01
N VAL A 69 2.86 -23.60 21.67
CA VAL A 69 4.02 -22.76 21.96
C VAL A 69 3.99 -22.41 23.45
N GLY A 70 5.01 -22.86 24.18
CA GLY A 70 5.29 -22.47 25.56
C GLY A 70 6.33 -21.35 25.67
N CYS A 71 6.40 -20.71 26.84
CA CYS A 71 7.52 -19.85 27.22
C CYS A 71 8.33 -20.56 28.30
N GLU A 72 9.65 -20.69 28.10
CA GLU A 72 10.58 -21.21 29.12
C GLU A 72 10.92 -20.14 30.18
N GLU A 73 11.62 -20.55 31.24
CA GLU A 73 11.85 -19.79 32.49
C GLU A 73 12.48 -18.39 32.29
N ASP A 74 13.18 -18.16 31.18
CA ASP A 74 13.81 -16.87 30.83
C ASP A 74 12.83 -15.78 30.36
N CYS A 75 11.54 -16.09 30.32
CA CYS A 75 10.42 -15.18 30.01
C CYS A 75 10.42 -14.58 28.60
N THR A 76 11.34 -14.93 27.69
CA THR A 76 11.28 -14.45 26.28
C THR A 76 10.49 -15.40 25.39
N LEU A 77 9.86 -14.87 24.34
CA LEU A 77 9.13 -15.65 23.33
C LEU A 77 9.73 -15.39 21.96
N SER A 78 10.07 -16.45 21.22
CA SER A 78 10.51 -16.36 19.83
C SER A 78 9.86 -17.47 19.02
N VAL A 79 9.06 -17.10 18.02
CA VAL A 79 8.35 -18.05 17.17
C VAL A 79 8.57 -17.68 15.71
N ARG A 80 8.78 -18.71 14.88
CA ARG A 80 9.10 -18.58 13.46
C ARG A 80 8.08 -19.33 12.63
N PHE A 81 7.52 -18.65 11.66
CA PHE A 81 6.52 -19.18 10.76
C PHE A 81 6.95 -19.05 9.30
N TYR A 82 6.59 -20.05 8.50
CA TYR A 82 6.69 -20.02 7.06
C TYR A 82 5.30 -19.77 6.45
N SER A 83 5.21 -18.74 5.60
CA SER A 83 4.00 -18.42 4.85
C SER A 83 3.86 -19.35 3.65
N MET A 84 2.82 -20.19 3.65
CA MET A 84 2.51 -21.08 2.54
C MET A 84 1.99 -20.33 1.29
N ARG A 85 1.64 -19.04 1.42
CA ARG A 85 1.15 -18.21 0.30
C ARG A 85 2.27 -17.48 -0.43
N SER A 86 3.15 -16.82 0.32
CA SER A 86 4.17 -15.92 -0.23
C SER A 86 5.57 -16.52 -0.20
N ALA A 87 5.74 -17.73 0.34
CA ALA A 87 7.03 -18.36 0.59
C ALA A 87 7.99 -17.55 1.47
N GLY A 88 7.46 -16.58 2.23
CA GLY A 88 8.22 -15.71 3.14
C GLY A 88 8.18 -16.17 4.59
N MET A 89 9.15 -15.70 5.38
CA MET A 89 9.27 -16.00 6.82
C MET A 89 8.61 -14.90 7.66
N LEU A 90 7.85 -15.28 8.69
CA LEU A 90 7.26 -14.38 9.69
C LEU A 90 7.82 -14.73 11.07
N PHE A 91 8.55 -13.81 11.68
CA PHE A 91 9.09 -14.00 13.03
C PHE A 91 8.32 -13.12 14.01
N ILE A 92 7.93 -13.68 15.15
CA ILE A 92 7.29 -12.96 16.25
C ILE A 92 8.13 -13.18 17.49
N GLU A 93 8.70 -12.10 18.00
CA GLU A 93 9.58 -12.10 19.17
C GLU A 93 9.04 -11.15 20.23
N MET A 94 9.15 -11.51 21.51
CA MET A 94 8.77 -10.66 22.63
C MET A 94 9.78 -10.76 23.78
N ASP A 95 10.23 -9.61 24.23
CA ASP A 95 11.13 -9.46 25.37
C ASP A 95 10.36 -9.32 26.69
N ASN A 96 11.02 -9.57 27.83
CA ASN A 96 10.45 -9.41 29.18
C ASN A 96 9.99 -7.98 29.49
N SER A 97 10.47 -7.00 28.73
CA SER A 97 10.07 -5.59 28.84
C SER A 97 8.72 -5.27 28.18
N GLY A 98 8.06 -6.26 27.56
CA GLY A 98 6.83 -6.05 26.79
C GLY A 98 7.07 -5.54 25.36
N LYS A 99 8.33 -5.48 24.92
CA LYS A 99 8.71 -5.11 23.56
C LYS A 99 8.47 -6.29 22.61
N VAL A 100 7.61 -6.08 21.61
CA VAL A 100 7.29 -7.06 20.57
C VAL A 100 7.98 -6.63 19.28
N THR A 101 8.67 -7.58 18.64
CA THR A 101 9.29 -7.43 17.34
C THR A 101 8.66 -8.41 16.37
N VAL A 102 8.00 -7.88 15.33
CA VAL A 102 7.45 -8.67 14.23
C VAL A 102 8.35 -8.46 13.01
N ARG A 103 8.92 -9.53 12.46
CA ARG A 103 9.77 -9.46 11.26
C ARG A 103 9.14 -10.19 10.09
N ASN A 104 8.99 -9.49 8.97
CA ASN A 104 8.54 -10.00 7.68
C ASN A 104 8.78 -8.91 6.62
N ASP A 105 9.03 -9.29 5.36
CA ASP A 105 9.27 -8.33 4.28
C ASP A 105 7.97 -7.65 3.77
N ASP A 106 6.79 -8.22 4.04
CA ASP A 106 5.49 -7.68 3.64
C ASP A 106 4.88 -6.81 4.75
N MET A 107 4.89 -5.51 4.52
CA MET A 107 4.32 -4.49 5.41
C MET A 107 2.83 -4.73 5.72
N GLU A 108 2.06 -5.25 4.76
CA GLU A 108 0.63 -5.48 4.93
C GLU A 108 0.36 -6.64 5.89
N LEU A 109 1.16 -7.71 5.78
CA LEU A 109 1.10 -8.84 6.70
C LEU A 109 1.48 -8.41 8.12
N VAL A 110 2.56 -7.65 8.28
CA VAL A 110 2.98 -7.14 9.59
C VAL A 110 1.88 -6.27 10.20
N GLY A 111 1.28 -5.38 9.42
CA GLY A 111 0.13 -4.59 9.88
C GLY A 111 -1.04 -5.47 10.34
N ASN A 112 -1.41 -6.51 9.57
CA ASN A 112 -2.49 -7.42 9.95
C ASN A 112 -2.20 -8.19 11.25
N VAL A 113 -0.95 -8.57 11.49
CA VAL A 113 -0.51 -9.21 12.75
C VAL A 113 -0.64 -8.23 13.91
N ILE A 114 -0.13 -7.00 13.78
CA ILE A 114 -0.19 -5.99 14.83
C ILE A 114 -1.65 -5.63 15.18
N GLN A 115 -2.51 -5.45 14.17
CA GLN A 115 -3.93 -5.18 14.38
C GLN A 115 -4.63 -6.35 15.10
N ALA A 116 -4.32 -7.59 14.74
CA ALA A 116 -4.90 -8.78 15.38
C ALA A 116 -4.45 -8.92 16.85
N ILE A 117 -3.19 -8.60 17.15
CA ILE A 117 -2.67 -8.55 18.52
C ILE A 117 -3.41 -7.47 19.32
N ALA A 118 -3.56 -6.27 18.76
CA ALA A 118 -4.25 -5.17 19.42
C ALA A 118 -5.73 -5.46 19.68
N GLU A 119 -6.41 -6.08 18.71
CA GLU A 119 -7.80 -6.50 18.82
C GLU A 119 -7.99 -7.53 19.94
N TYR A 120 -7.09 -8.51 20.03
CA TYR A 120 -7.14 -9.56 21.06
C TYR A 120 -6.90 -9.03 22.47
N PHE A 121 -5.93 -8.12 22.64
CA PHE A 121 -5.61 -7.51 23.94
C PHE A 121 -6.44 -6.25 24.25
N HIS A 122 -7.38 -5.88 23.38
CA HIS A 122 -8.20 -4.66 23.49
C HIS A 122 -7.36 -3.39 23.69
N ILE A 123 -6.21 -3.30 23.00
CA ILE A 123 -5.31 -2.15 23.06
C ILE A 123 -5.84 -1.07 22.13
N THR A 124 -6.10 0.12 22.68
CA THR A 124 -6.66 1.23 21.92
C THR A 124 -5.63 1.96 21.06
N ASN A 125 -4.39 2.09 21.54
CA ASN A 125 -3.35 2.88 20.90
C ASN A 125 -2.01 2.13 20.87
N ILE A 126 -1.43 1.97 19.67
CA ILE A 126 -0.08 1.39 19.49
C ILE A 126 0.73 2.30 18.56
N THR A 127 1.88 2.74 19.06
CA THR A 127 2.93 3.39 18.27
C THR A 127 3.96 2.36 17.85
N THR A 128 4.39 2.41 16.58
CA THR A 128 5.33 1.44 16.02
C THR A 128 6.51 2.13 15.36
N ILE A 129 7.69 1.55 15.54
CA ILE A 129 8.89 1.87 14.78
C ILE A 129 9.05 0.78 13.73
N ALA A 130 8.94 1.16 12.48
CA ALA A 130 8.97 0.25 11.33
C ALA A 130 10.26 0.44 10.53
N SER A 131 10.87 -0.64 10.07
CA SER A 131 11.99 -0.61 9.13
C SER A 131 11.74 -1.61 8.01
N PHE A 132 11.49 -1.11 6.80
CA PHE A 132 11.27 -1.93 5.60
C PHE A 132 12.11 -1.41 4.45
N PRO A 133 13.39 -1.80 4.33
CA PRO A 133 14.33 -1.22 3.36
C PRO A 133 13.86 -1.31 1.90
N LYS A 134 13.29 -2.46 1.50
CA LYS A 134 12.79 -2.68 0.13
C LYS A 134 11.56 -1.80 -0.19
N ALA A 135 10.59 -1.78 0.73
CA ALA A 135 9.40 -0.93 0.57
C ALA A 135 9.76 0.56 0.58
N MET A 136 10.76 0.93 1.39
CA MET A 136 11.26 2.30 1.49
C MET A 136 11.92 2.77 0.19
N LYS A 137 12.76 1.95 -0.44
CA LYS A 137 13.33 2.24 -1.76
C LYS A 137 12.24 2.43 -2.82
N ALA A 138 11.29 1.49 -2.90
CA ALA A 138 10.16 1.59 -3.83
C ALA A 138 9.32 2.85 -3.59
N PHE A 139 9.15 3.24 -2.33
CA PHE A 139 8.43 4.45 -1.96
C PHE A 139 9.18 5.73 -2.36
N SER A 140 10.50 5.78 -2.16
CA SER A 140 11.34 6.89 -2.65
C SER A 140 11.27 7.02 -4.18
N GLU A 141 11.41 5.92 -4.92
CA GLU A 141 11.30 5.94 -6.39
C GLU A 141 9.91 6.41 -6.86
N LEU A 142 8.84 5.99 -6.17
CA LEU A 142 7.48 6.42 -6.48
C LEU A 142 7.31 7.93 -6.26
N THR A 143 7.93 8.43 -5.19
CA THR A 143 7.88 9.83 -4.79
C THR A 143 8.67 10.73 -5.75
N GLU A 144 9.85 10.28 -6.21
CA GLU A 144 10.62 10.96 -7.26
C GLU A 144 9.84 11.04 -8.58
N LYS A 145 9.25 9.91 -9.02
CA LYS A 145 8.38 9.89 -10.22
C LYS A 145 7.19 10.83 -10.08
N LEU A 146 6.62 10.94 -8.88
CA LEU A 146 5.52 11.84 -8.62
C LEU A 146 5.93 13.31 -8.79
N ASN A 147 7.10 13.69 -8.27
CA ASN A 147 7.69 15.02 -8.46
C ASN A 147 7.89 15.36 -9.95
N GLU A 148 8.47 14.43 -10.72
CA GLU A 148 8.63 14.60 -12.17
C GLU A 148 7.28 14.81 -12.87
N MET A 149 6.25 14.04 -12.51
CA MET A 149 4.92 14.18 -13.08
C MET A 149 4.27 15.52 -12.73
N PHE A 150 4.46 16.04 -11.51
CA PHE A 150 3.98 17.38 -11.13
C PHE A 150 4.67 18.48 -11.95
N ALA A 151 5.99 18.41 -12.11
CA ALA A 151 6.73 19.36 -12.95
C ALA A 151 6.29 19.32 -14.42
N LEU A 152 6.11 18.11 -14.97
CA LEU A 152 5.61 17.92 -16.35
C LEU A 152 4.18 18.43 -16.53
N ARG A 153 3.30 18.26 -15.54
CA ARG A 153 1.92 18.77 -15.56
C ARG A 153 1.91 20.28 -15.79
N ASP A 154 2.75 21.01 -15.06
CA ASP A 154 2.79 22.47 -15.12
C ASP A 154 3.38 22.96 -16.44
N GLN A 155 4.41 22.29 -16.95
CA GLN A 155 4.96 22.55 -18.28
C GLN A 155 3.93 22.30 -19.40
N LEU A 156 3.22 21.18 -19.34
CA LEU A 156 2.17 20.84 -20.32
C LEU A 156 1.00 21.82 -20.26
N ALA A 157 0.62 22.28 -19.07
CA ALA A 157 -0.43 23.29 -18.91
C ALA A 157 -0.05 24.61 -19.58
N ALA A 158 1.18 25.08 -19.39
CA ALA A 158 1.71 26.28 -20.05
C ALA A 158 1.75 26.10 -21.58
N ALA A 159 2.29 24.98 -22.07
CA ALA A 159 2.43 24.72 -23.50
C ALA A 159 1.08 24.60 -24.22
N VAL A 160 0.05 24.04 -23.57
CA VAL A 160 -1.31 23.99 -24.12
C VAL A 160 -1.94 25.38 -24.13
N ALA A 161 -1.73 26.20 -23.09
CA ALA A 161 -2.23 27.57 -23.04
C ALA A 161 -1.61 28.47 -24.13
N GLU A 162 -0.30 28.38 -24.33
CA GLU A 162 0.42 29.12 -25.37
C GLU A 162 -0.07 28.73 -26.79
N ARG A 163 -0.25 27.43 -27.05
CA ARG A 163 -0.78 26.95 -28.32
C ARG A 163 -2.24 27.34 -28.53
N ALA A 164 -3.07 27.31 -27.49
CA ALA A 164 -4.44 27.81 -27.57
C ALA A 164 -4.49 29.31 -27.91
N ASN A 165 -3.60 30.12 -27.34
CA ASN A 165 -3.49 31.53 -27.67
C ASN A 165 -3.01 31.75 -29.12
N SER A 166 -2.02 30.96 -29.58
CA SER A 166 -1.56 30.99 -30.96
C SER A 166 -2.66 30.64 -31.96
N VAL A 167 -3.53 29.66 -31.64
CA VAL A 167 -4.69 29.30 -32.47
C VAL A 167 -5.70 30.46 -32.53
N LYS A 168 -6.01 31.10 -31.40
CA LYS A 168 -6.90 32.28 -31.35
C LYS A 168 -6.35 33.43 -32.19
N GLU A 169 -5.07 33.73 -32.07
CA GLU A 169 -4.43 34.78 -32.86
C GLU A 169 -4.48 34.48 -34.37
N MET A 170 -4.18 33.23 -34.77
CA MET A 170 -4.26 32.85 -36.18
C MET A 170 -5.70 32.90 -36.71
N LEU A 171 -6.70 32.58 -35.89
CA LEU A 171 -8.11 32.70 -36.24
C LEU A 171 -8.48 34.16 -36.55
N VAL A 172 -8.08 35.10 -35.68
CA VAL A 172 -8.33 36.54 -35.88
C VAL A 172 -7.70 37.02 -37.19
N ARG A 173 -6.43 36.69 -37.43
CA ARG A 173 -5.73 37.06 -38.68
C ARG A 173 -6.36 36.44 -39.93
N ALA A 174 -6.87 35.21 -39.84
CA ALA A 174 -7.57 34.56 -40.94
C ALA A 174 -8.89 35.27 -41.27
N GLU A 175 -9.60 35.75 -40.24
CA GLU A 175 -10.87 36.45 -40.40
C GLU A 175 -10.67 37.87 -40.93
N ASP A 176 -9.64 38.59 -40.47
CA ASP A 176 -9.26 39.90 -41.03
C ASP A 176 -8.95 39.80 -42.53
N ALA A 177 -8.17 38.78 -42.93
CA ALA A 177 -7.86 38.53 -44.33
C ALA A 177 -9.11 38.18 -45.17
N ARG A 178 -10.11 37.52 -44.56
CA ARG A 178 -11.41 37.23 -45.18
C ARG A 178 -12.21 38.50 -45.41
N ILE A 179 -12.28 39.39 -44.43
CA ILE A 179 -13.00 40.66 -44.50
C ILE A 179 -12.39 41.58 -45.57
N ILE A 180 -11.06 41.62 -45.68
CA ILE A 180 -10.33 42.45 -46.67
C ILE A 180 -10.35 41.81 -48.09
N GLY A 181 -10.83 40.56 -48.23
CA GLY A 181 -10.93 39.87 -49.51
C GLY A 181 -9.62 39.24 -50.02
N GLN A 182 -8.60 39.09 -49.16
CA GLN A 182 -7.31 38.50 -49.51
C GLN A 182 -7.32 36.96 -49.41
N ILE A 183 -7.97 36.30 -50.38
CA ILE A 183 -8.20 34.84 -50.37
C ILE A 183 -6.91 34.00 -50.32
N GLN A 184 -5.80 34.46 -50.90
CA GLN A 184 -4.52 33.73 -50.86
C GLN A 184 -3.92 33.69 -49.45
N MET A 185 -3.96 34.81 -48.72
CA MET A 185 -3.48 34.88 -47.34
C MET A 185 -4.41 34.13 -46.39
N MET A 186 -5.72 34.23 -46.60
CA MET A 186 -6.72 33.43 -45.89
C MET A 186 -6.38 31.93 -45.95
N ARG A 187 -6.15 31.35 -47.15
CA ARG A 187 -5.77 29.94 -47.30
C ARG A 187 -4.50 29.58 -46.52
N LYS A 188 -3.47 30.44 -46.56
CA LYS A 188 -2.23 30.22 -45.79
C LYS A 188 -2.49 30.19 -44.28
N TYR A 189 -3.32 31.10 -43.77
CA TYR A 189 -3.68 31.13 -42.35
C TYR A 189 -4.49 29.89 -41.93
N TYR A 190 -5.43 29.42 -42.76
CA TYR A 190 -6.18 28.19 -42.47
C TYR A 190 -5.31 26.93 -42.47
N VAL A 191 -4.35 26.81 -43.40
CA VAL A 191 -3.39 25.69 -43.38
C VAL A 191 -2.55 25.73 -42.11
N LYS A 192 -2.05 26.91 -41.71
CA LYS A 192 -1.29 27.06 -40.47
C LYS A 192 -2.14 26.78 -39.23
N LEU A 193 -3.40 27.19 -39.23
CA LEU A 193 -4.36 26.92 -38.16
C LEU A 193 -4.64 25.42 -38.03
N GLN A 194 -4.76 24.69 -39.15
CA GLN A 194 -4.90 23.24 -39.13
C GLN A 194 -3.67 22.55 -38.51
N THR A 195 -2.46 22.99 -38.85
CA THR A 195 -1.22 22.46 -38.24
C THR A 195 -1.16 22.74 -36.74
N LEU A 196 -1.48 23.97 -36.32
CA LEU A 196 -1.52 24.34 -34.90
C LEU A 196 -2.60 23.56 -34.12
N ASN A 197 -3.75 23.32 -34.74
CA ASN A 197 -4.82 22.54 -34.13
C ASN A 197 -4.43 21.07 -33.95
N GLN A 198 -3.78 20.46 -34.95
CA GLN A 198 -3.24 19.10 -34.83
C GLN A 198 -2.21 19.02 -33.70
N ALA A 199 -1.29 19.99 -33.62
CA ALA A 199 -0.33 20.07 -32.52
C ALA A 199 -1.04 20.18 -31.16
N LEU A 200 -2.01 21.10 -31.02
CA LEU A 200 -2.77 21.27 -29.78
C LEU A 200 -3.49 19.99 -29.34
N VAL A 201 -4.07 19.25 -30.28
CA VAL A 201 -4.70 17.94 -30.00
C VAL A 201 -3.66 16.94 -29.49
N THR A 202 -2.47 16.89 -30.09
CA THR A 202 -1.40 16.00 -29.61
C THR A 202 -0.93 16.36 -28.20
N ASP A 203 -0.75 17.65 -27.88
CA ASP A 203 -0.36 18.07 -26.52
C ASP A 203 -1.45 17.77 -25.50
N GLN A 204 -2.71 17.96 -25.88
CA GLN A 204 -3.84 17.63 -25.04
C GLN A 204 -3.91 16.13 -24.76
N MET A 205 -3.62 15.28 -25.75
CA MET A 205 -3.53 13.83 -25.58
C MET A 205 -2.40 13.45 -24.62
N VAL A 206 -1.21 14.05 -24.76
CA VAL A 206 -0.08 13.85 -23.84
C VAL A 206 -0.45 14.29 -22.42
N ARG A 207 -1.12 15.44 -22.26
CA ARG A 207 -1.60 15.92 -20.95
C ARG A 207 -2.59 14.95 -20.30
N CYS A 208 -3.52 14.39 -21.08
CA CYS A 208 -4.49 13.42 -20.56
C CYS A 208 -3.78 12.13 -20.10
N ASN A 209 -2.82 11.63 -20.88
CA ASN A 209 -2.04 10.44 -20.51
C ASN A 209 -1.20 10.70 -19.25
N ASN A 210 -0.50 11.83 -19.17
CA ASN A 210 0.25 12.23 -17.97
C ASN A 210 -0.67 12.32 -16.73
N HIS A 211 -1.86 12.91 -16.87
CA HIS A 211 -2.83 12.98 -15.78
C HIS A 211 -3.33 11.59 -15.33
N GLU A 212 -3.58 10.67 -16.28
CA GLU A 212 -3.99 9.31 -15.94
C GLU A 212 -2.89 8.55 -15.18
N GLN A 213 -1.63 8.70 -15.62
CA GLN A 213 -0.48 8.12 -14.93
C GLN A 213 -0.31 8.71 -13.53
N LEU A 214 -0.41 10.04 -13.38
CA LEU A 214 -0.36 10.72 -12.10
C LEU A 214 -1.42 10.17 -11.12
N LEU A 215 -2.65 9.97 -11.58
CA LEU A 215 -3.72 9.39 -10.75
C LEU A 215 -3.46 7.93 -10.36
N LYS A 216 -2.75 7.15 -11.18
CA LYS A 216 -2.36 5.78 -10.83
C LYS A 216 -1.27 5.80 -9.75
N THR A 217 -0.23 6.62 -9.93
CA THR A 217 0.85 6.79 -8.96
C THR A 217 0.33 7.31 -7.61
N LEU A 218 -0.60 8.27 -7.61
CA LEU A 218 -1.24 8.77 -6.37
C LEU A 218 -2.08 7.71 -5.65
N ARG A 219 -2.75 6.83 -6.39
CA ARG A 219 -3.49 5.70 -5.79
C ARG A 219 -2.54 4.70 -5.13
N GLU A 220 -1.42 4.40 -5.78
CA GLU A 220 -0.40 3.51 -5.23
C GLU A 220 0.30 4.13 -4.00
N LEU A 221 0.57 5.45 -4.03
CA LEU A 221 1.06 6.19 -2.87
C LEU A 221 0.11 6.09 -1.69
N ASN A 222 -1.18 6.38 -1.91
CA ASN A 222 -2.21 6.30 -0.86
C ASN A 222 -2.32 4.89 -0.28
N LYS A 223 -2.27 3.85 -1.12
CA LYS A 223 -2.26 2.46 -0.66
C LYS A 223 -1.05 2.16 0.22
N THR A 224 0.12 2.73 -0.09
CA THR A 224 1.33 2.54 0.71
C THR A 224 1.26 3.30 2.04
N ILE A 225 0.69 4.51 2.04
CA ILE A 225 0.39 5.26 3.26
C ILE A 225 -0.57 4.48 4.16
N GLU A 226 -1.63 3.90 3.60
CA GLU A 226 -2.57 3.06 4.34
C GLU A 226 -1.90 1.82 4.94
N LYS A 227 -1.00 1.16 4.20
CA LYS A 227 -0.19 0.04 4.73
C LYS A 227 0.68 0.48 5.91
N GLY A 228 1.34 1.64 5.79
CA GLY A 228 2.14 2.22 6.87
C GLY A 228 1.32 2.65 8.09
N ALA A 229 0.09 3.13 7.87
CA ALA A 229 -0.83 3.49 8.93
C ALA A 229 -1.36 2.26 9.68
N ARG A 230 -1.63 1.16 8.96
CA ARG A 230 -2.06 -0.13 9.54
C ARG A 230 -1.01 -0.80 10.43
N LEU A 231 0.25 -0.38 10.38
CA LEU A 231 1.24 -0.80 11.37
C LEU A 231 0.92 -0.26 12.77
N ARG A 232 0.10 0.80 12.88
CA ARG A 232 -0.26 1.47 14.13
C ARG A 232 -1.74 1.28 14.43
N VAL A 233 -2.12 1.46 15.70
CA VAL A 233 -3.52 1.28 16.15
C VAL A 233 -3.98 2.55 16.85
N GLY A 234 -5.21 2.98 16.59
CA GLY A 234 -5.84 4.13 17.22
C GLY A 234 -5.37 5.49 16.69
N ASP A 235 -5.25 6.47 17.58
CA ASP A 235 -4.90 7.85 17.24
C ASP A 235 -3.58 8.00 16.45
N PRO A 236 -2.50 7.23 16.78
CA PRO A 236 -1.26 7.28 16.01
C PRO A 236 -1.43 6.97 14.51
N ALA A 237 -2.33 6.05 14.13
CA ALA A 237 -2.58 5.74 12.73
C ALA A 237 -3.21 6.94 11.99
N SER A 238 -4.20 7.58 12.61
CA SER A 238 -4.87 8.77 12.07
C SER A 238 -3.91 9.95 11.94
N LYS A 239 -3.01 10.15 12.92
CA LYS A 239 -1.99 11.21 12.88
C LYS A 239 -1.01 11.01 11.73
N VAL A 240 -0.57 9.79 11.46
CA VAL A 240 0.32 9.47 10.33
C VAL A 240 -0.36 9.77 9.00
N ILE A 241 -1.64 9.40 8.83
CA ILE A 241 -2.40 9.70 7.61
C ILE A 241 -2.54 11.22 7.43
N ALA A 242 -2.88 11.95 8.50
CA ALA A 242 -3.00 13.39 8.45
C ALA A 242 -1.66 14.06 8.08
N ALA A 243 -0.56 13.66 8.72
CA ALA A 243 0.77 14.18 8.42
C ALA A 243 1.23 13.85 6.99
N CYS A 244 0.95 12.65 6.48
CA CYS A 244 1.25 12.31 5.09
C CYS A 244 0.43 13.16 4.11
N ARG A 245 -0.85 13.43 4.40
CA ARG A 245 -1.67 14.32 3.58
C ARG A 245 -1.18 15.76 3.58
N SER A 246 -0.78 16.29 4.74
CA SER A 246 -0.17 17.61 4.84
C SER A 246 1.15 17.68 4.06
N ALA A 247 2.00 16.66 4.18
CA ALA A 247 3.26 16.59 3.42
C ALA A 247 3.04 16.54 1.90
N ILE A 248 1.99 15.85 1.42
CA ILE A 248 1.60 15.88 0.00
C ILE A 248 1.10 17.27 -0.41
N ALA A 249 0.31 17.93 0.44
CA ALA A 249 -0.22 19.27 0.14
C ALA A 249 0.87 20.36 0.11
N GLU A 250 1.90 20.20 0.94
CA GLU A 250 3.08 21.08 1.01
C GLU A 250 4.19 20.70 0.01
N GLU A 251 3.96 19.67 -0.83
CA GLU A 251 4.96 19.10 -1.75
C GLU A 251 6.28 18.69 -1.06
N ASN A 252 6.22 18.39 0.25
CA ASN A 252 7.36 17.97 1.06
C ASN A 252 7.48 16.44 1.10
N PHE A 253 7.98 15.94 -0.02
CA PHE A 253 8.05 14.53 -0.34
C PHE A 253 9.14 13.76 0.43
N ASP A 254 10.21 14.44 0.86
CA ASP A 254 11.32 13.85 1.63
C ASP A 254 10.93 13.45 3.07
N MET A 255 9.85 14.06 3.59
CA MET A 255 9.33 13.77 4.93
C MET A 255 8.44 12.53 4.96
N LEU A 256 7.78 12.17 3.85
CA LEU A 256 6.86 11.03 3.78
C LEU A 256 7.50 9.69 4.23
N PRO A 257 8.70 9.33 3.76
CA PRO A 257 9.45 8.19 4.28
C PRO A 257 9.59 8.14 5.80
N LYS A 258 9.99 9.26 6.39
CA LYS A 258 10.35 9.36 7.81
C LYS A 258 9.10 9.23 8.67
N ILE A 259 8.01 9.85 8.24
CA ILE A 259 6.70 9.78 8.90
C ILE A 259 6.21 8.33 8.94
N ILE A 260 6.40 7.54 7.87
CA ILE A 260 5.96 6.14 7.84
C ILE A 260 6.81 5.27 8.77
N LEU A 261 8.14 5.46 8.78
CA LEU A 261 9.09 4.67 9.59
C LEU A 261 8.96 4.95 11.10
N PHE A 262 8.99 6.23 11.48
CA PHE A 262 9.08 6.64 12.90
C PHE A 262 7.77 7.17 13.48
N GLY A 263 6.83 7.59 12.64
CA GLY A 263 5.60 8.24 13.06
C GLY A 263 5.74 9.77 13.13
N VAL A 264 4.78 10.40 13.82
CA VAL A 264 4.71 11.84 14.12
C VAL A 264 4.93 12.04 15.60
#